data_AF-A0A512BNJ4-F1
#
_entry.id   AF-A0A512BNJ4-F1
#
_cell.length_a   1.000
_cell.length_b   1.000
_cell.length_c   1.000
_cell.angle_alpha   90.00
_cell.angle_beta   90.00
_cell.angle_gamma   90.00
#
_symmetry.space_group_name_H-M   'P 1'
#
loop_
_entity.id
_entity.type
_entity.pdbx_description
1 polymer ?
#
loop_
_entity_poly.entity_id
_entity_poly.type
_entity_poly.pdbx_seq_one_letter_code
_entity_poly.pdbx_strand_id
1 'polypeptide(L)'
;MWDALGAAMAKREPILEVKLDENGGTLQFYDHDEVQAFIDRERGIYGWLSQADHAGQHMHNIVHQQINALQNALHHWRSHPNNAGNMESAFVQVFRNVGLPISTTPTAKFIGRICEERGAPVAAAVLAAVTNQLPNLNIQQRDVLRGVQLAYNFEEGISPGSAKSSKKALDALSAKYGDDIELLRKQKAVELEHFEKMKAKHERYLRIMQKFASRYAKNFEEAKRAQITEAIQEFKAVQATYEEFMKIKAPVDYWRDKAKQHRDTAKNHRTLLLWFAVIAGVSLLIGLFLISSKAINLAEQTSSQPPALFVILGAIGVVMTTMVFWAARLIVRLFMSEHHLAIDAEERATMAMTYLALTEKKGAEEKDRAIVLAALFRPTTDGIVKDDAAPDLGPAGILSKVLEKR
;
A
#
# COMPACT_ATOMS: atom_id res chain seq x y z
N MET A 1 -46.84 45.01 47.11
CA MET A 1 -47.63 45.87 46.19
C MET A 1 -47.86 45.12 44.87
N TRP A 2 -48.38 43.90 44.98
CA TRP A 2 -48.78 43.00 43.87
C TRP A 2 -50.03 42.19 44.27
N ASP A 3 -50.77 42.64 45.31
CA ASP A 3 -51.93 41.95 45.89
C ASP A 3 -53.22 42.80 45.85
N ALA A 4 -53.25 43.85 45.03
CA ALA A 4 -54.41 44.77 44.93
C ALA A 4 -54.91 44.99 43.48
N LEU A 5 -54.51 44.12 42.54
CA LEU A 5 -55.02 44.06 41.17
C LEU A 5 -55.76 42.75 40.87
N GLY A 6 -56.08 41.96 41.91
CA GLY A 6 -56.75 40.66 41.81
C GLY A 6 -58.19 40.61 42.34
N ALA A 7 -58.77 41.73 42.77
CA ALA A 7 -60.07 41.74 43.47
C ALA A 7 -60.95 42.93 43.07
N ALA A 8 -61.50 42.92 41.84
CA ALA A 8 -62.75 43.62 41.48
C ALA A 8 -63.19 43.29 40.03
N MET A 9 -63.30 42.01 39.68
CA MET A 9 -64.33 41.59 38.72
C MET A 9 -65.24 40.64 39.47
N ALA A 10 -66.13 41.20 40.30
CA ALA A 10 -67.31 40.46 40.69
C ALA A 10 -67.98 40.01 39.38
N LYS A 11 -67.99 38.69 39.11
CA LYS A 11 -68.77 38.11 38.02
C LYS A 11 -70.20 38.61 38.25
N ARG A 12 -70.64 39.60 37.48
CA ARG A 12 -72.05 39.98 37.45
C ARG A 12 -72.78 38.70 37.05
N GLU A 13 -73.80 38.31 37.80
CA GLU A 13 -74.64 37.20 37.37
C GLU A 13 -75.51 37.71 36.21
N PRO A 14 -75.59 36.99 35.09
CA PRO A 14 -76.44 37.40 33.97
C PRO A 14 -77.90 37.35 34.40
N ILE A 15 -78.66 38.39 34.06
CA ILE A 15 -80.11 38.42 34.30
C ILE A 15 -80.88 37.50 33.33
N LEU A 16 -80.23 37.10 32.23
CA LEU A 16 -80.72 36.13 31.25
C LEU A 16 -79.53 35.37 30.64
N GLU A 17 -79.57 34.05 30.72
CA GLU A 17 -78.65 33.16 30.02
C GLU A 17 -79.46 32.26 29.08
N VAL A 18 -79.11 32.24 27.79
CA VAL A 18 -79.79 31.40 26.78
C VAL A 18 -78.77 30.53 26.07
N LYS A 19 -78.97 29.22 26.11
CA LYS A 19 -78.16 28.25 25.37
C LYS A 19 -78.80 28.00 24.01
N LEU A 20 -78.06 28.22 22.93
CA LEU A 20 -78.49 28.11 21.53
C LEU A 20 -77.60 27.17 20.69
N ASP A 21 -76.71 26.42 21.35
CA ASP A 21 -75.88 25.36 20.78
C ASP A 21 -75.07 25.84 19.56
N GLU A 22 -75.28 25.24 18.38
CA GLU A 22 -74.56 25.54 17.14
C GLU A 22 -74.87 26.95 16.59
N ASN A 23 -75.99 27.56 16.99
CA ASN A 23 -76.40 28.89 16.57
C ASN A 23 -76.02 29.98 17.59
N GLY A 24 -74.71 30.14 17.81
CA GLY A 24 -74.15 31.22 18.62
C GLY A 24 -73.82 30.86 20.08
N GLY A 25 -73.86 29.58 20.45
CA GLY A 25 -73.38 29.11 21.75
C GLY A 25 -74.28 29.54 22.91
N THR A 26 -73.69 30.10 23.97
CA THR A 26 -74.43 30.61 25.13
C THR A 26 -74.42 32.14 25.11
N LEU A 27 -75.61 32.75 25.02
CA LEU A 27 -75.80 34.20 25.14
C LEU A 27 -76.03 34.56 26.61
N GLN A 28 -75.31 35.57 27.09
CA GLN A 28 -75.45 36.09 28.44
C GLN A 28 -75.72 37.59 28.38
N PHE A 29 -76.74 38.03 29.11
CA PHE A 29 -77.14 39.43 29.21
C PHE A 29 -77.18 39.88 30.67
N TYR A 30 -76.66 41.07 30.95
CA TYR A 30 -76.50 41.61 32.30
C TYR A 30 -77.50 42.72 32.63
N ASP A 31 -78.16 43.30 31.63
CA ASP A 31 -79.26 44.23 31.79
C ASP A 31 -80.27 44.14 30.63
N HIS A 32 -81.44 44.78 30.79
CA HIS A 32 -82.50 44.78 29.78
C HIS A 32 -82.15 45.61 28.53
N ASP A 33 -81.14 46.46 28.60
CA ASP A 33 -80.72 47.32 27.49
C ASP A 33 -79.73 46.58 26.58
N GLU A 34 -78.91 45.68 27.12
CA GLU A 34 -78.10 44.73 26.35
C GLU A 34 -78.98 43.80 25.51
N VAL A 35 -80.11 43.33 26.08
CA VAL A 35 -81.10 42.53 25.35
C VAL A 35 -81.76 43.36 24.24
N GLN A 36 -82.14 44.60 24.53
CA GLN A 36 -82.69 45.52 23.53
C GLN A 36 -81.70 45.77 22.38
N ALA A 37 -80.45 46.09 22.71
CA ALA A 37 -79.38 46.35 21.75
C ALA A 37 -79.07 45.12 20.88
N PHE A 38 -79.18 43.91 21.45
CA PHE A 38 -79.08 42.67 20.69
C PHE A 38 -80.21 42.53 19.68
N ILE A 39 -81.47 42.69 20.11
CA ILE A 39 -82.64 42.59 19.23
C ILE A 39 -82.56 43.62 18.10
N ASP A 40 -82.15 44.85 18.40
CA ASP A 40 -82.05 45.94 17.42
C ASP A 40 -80.93 45.69 16.40
N ARG A 41 -79.80 45.11 16.83
CA ARG A 41 -78.71 44.70 15.94
C ARG A 41 -79.16 43.59 14.99
N GLU A 42 -79.79 42.53 15.51
CA GLU A 42 -80.26 41.42 14.66
C GLU A 42 -81.35 41.92 13.69
N ARG A 43 -82.24 42.83 14.11
CA ARG A 43 -83.19 43.50 13.23
C ARG A 43 -82.52 44.25 12.10
N GLY A 44 -81.48 45.02 12.39
CA GLY A 44 -80.75 45.80 11.38
C GLY A 44 -80.10 44.91 10.33
N ILE A 45 -79.55 43.78 10.73
CA ILE A 45 -78.83 42.84 9.85
C ILE A 45 -79.75 42.19 8.83
N TYR A 46 -81.03 41.99 9.16
CA TYR A 46 -82.02 41.44 8.25
C TYR A 46 -82.82 42.51 7.47
N GLY A 47 -82.46 43.78 7.58
CA GLY A 47 -83.16 44.89 6.91
C GLY A 47 -83.21 44.74 5.39
N TRP A 48 -82.21 44.09 4.79
CA TRP A 48 -82.13 43.84 3.34
C TRP A 48 -83.24 42.92 2.82
N LEU A 49 -83.90 42.12 3.68
CA LEU A 49 -85.00 41.24 3.26
C LEU A 49 -86.19 42.00 2.67
N SER A 50 -86.40 43.24 3.11
CA SER A 50 -87.45 44.13 2.59
C SER A 50 -87.25 44.54 1.12
N GLN A 51 -86.01 44.42 0.61
CA GLN A 51 -85.63 44.81 -0.74
C GLN A 51 -85.59 43.62 -1.72
N ALA A 52 -85.90 42.42 -1.25
CA ALA A 52 -85.83 41.21 -2.04
C ALA A 52 -87.20 40.83 -2.65
N ASP A 53 -87.16 39.95 -3.65
CA ASP A 53 -88.32 39.46 -4.42
C ASP A 53 -89.24 38.58 -3.54
N HIS A 54 -90.20 37.83 -4.11
CA HIS A 54 -91.15 36.98 -3.34
C HIS A 54 -90.52 36.11 -2.24
N ALA A 55 -89.34 35.51 -2.49
CA ALA A 55 -88.59 34.76 -1.46
C ALA A 55 -88.09 35.65 -0.31
N GLY A 56 -87.67 36.87 -0.65
CA GLY A 56 -87.33 37.94 0.28
C GLY A 56 -88.48 38.38 1.13
N GLN A 57 -89.64 38.62 0.52
CA GLN A 57 -90.87 39.02 1.23
C GLN A 57 -91.34 37.93 2.19
N HIS A 58 -91.28 36.66 1.78
CA HIS A 58 -91.61 35.54 2.67
C HIS A 58 -90.69 35.51 3.90
N MET A 59 -89.38 35.56 3.67
CA MET A 59 -88.41 35.59 4.76
C MET A 59 -88.50 36.87 5.61
N HIS A 60 -88.79 38.02 4.99
CA HIS A 60 -89.02 39.28 5.69
C HIS A 60 -90.17 39.14 6.70
N ASN A 61 -91.29 38.54 6.28
CA ASN A 61 -92.44 38.33 7.16
C ASN A 61 -92.09 37.42 8.35
N ILE A 62 -91.36 36.33 8.10
CA ILE A 62 -90.91 35.41 9.15
C ILE A 62 -89.99 36.12 10.14
N VAL A 63 -88.93 36.76 9.65
CA VAL A 63 -87.95 37.45 10.50
C VAL A 63 -88.63 38.57 11.28
N HIS A 64 -89.48 39.36 10.62
CA HIS A 64 -90.21 40.45 11.28
C HIS A 64 -91.14 39.92 12.39
N GLN A 65 -91.87 38.83 12.14
CA GLN A 65 -92.72 38.19 13.16
C GLN A 65 -91.90 37.69 14.36
N GLN A 66 -90.77 37.01 14.10
CA GLN A 66 -89.90 36.49 15.16
C GLN A 66 -89.26 37.60 15.99
N ILE A 67 -88.77 38.66 15.35
CA ILE A 67 -88.16 39.80 16.06
C ILE A 67 -89.20 40.56 16.88
N ASN A 68 -90.42 40.72 16.37
CA ASN A 68 -91.49 41.36 17.14
C ASN A 68 -91.91 40.52 18.35
N ALA A 69 -91.87 39.19 18.25
CA ALA A 69 -92.09 38.31 19.40
C ALA A 69 -91.04 38.54 20.51
N LEU A 70 -89.76 38.72 20.15
CA LEU A 70 -88.70 39.07 21.11
C LEU A 70 -88.93 40.45 21.74
N GLN A 71 -89.34 41.44 20.96
CA GLN A 71 -89.63 42.78 21.49
C GLN A 71 -90.81 42.78 22.45
N ASN A 72 -91.88 42.05 22.12
CA ASN A 72 -93.04 41.89 22.99
C ASN A 72 -92.67 41.17 24.29
N ALA A 73 -91.85 40.12 24.22
CA ALA A 73 -91.34 39.40 25.38
C ALA A 73 -90.49 40.30 26.28
N LEU A 74 -89.61 41.13 25.69
CA LEU A 74 -88.78 42.08 26.43
C LEU A 74 -89.63 43.18 27.10
N HIS A 75 -90.63 43.72 26.40
CA HIS A 75 -91.54 44.71 26.96
C HIS A 75 -92.36 44.14 28.14
N HIS A 76 -92.85 42.90 27.99
CA HIS A 76 -93.53 42.20 29.07
C HIS A 76 -92.61 41.92 30.26
N TRP A 77 -91.35 41.56 30.01
CA TRP A 77 -90.39 41.29 31.08
C TRP A 77 -90.01 42.57 31.84
N ARG A 78 -89.84 43.71 31.14
CA ARG A 78 -89.62 45.02 31.76
C ARG A 78 -90.76 45.46 32.69
N SER A 79 -92.00 45.09 32.37
CA SER A 79 -93.18 45.37 33.21
C SER A 79 -93.40 44.35 34.32
N HIS A 80 -92.84 43.14 34.21
CA HIS A 80 -92.99 42.04 35.16
C HIS A 80 -91.63 41.35 35.41
N PRO A 81 -90.81 41.85 36.36
CA PRO A 81 -89.41 41.43 36.54
C PRO A 81 -89.21 39.93 36.84
N ASN A 82 -90.22 39.26 37.40
CA ASN A 82 -90.17 37.83 37.76
C ASN A 82 -90.38 36.88 36.56
N ASN A 83 -90.47 37.39 35.33
CA ASN A 83 -90.84 36.58 34.14
C ASN A 83 -89.70 36.42 33.10
N ALA A 84 -88.45 36.28 33.56
CA ALA A 84 -87.29 36.07 32.68
C ALA A 84 -87.42 34.82 31.80
N GLY A 85 -88.11 33.77 32.28
CA GLY A 85 -88.33 32.52 31.53
C GLY A 85 -89.15 32.69 30.24
N ASN A 86 -90.03 33.70 30.17
CA ASN A 86 -90.73 34.02 28.92
C ASN A 86 -89.77 34.62 27.88
N MET A 87 -88.80 35.44 28.32
CA MET A 87 -87.77 35.97 27.44
C MET A 87 -86.86 34.86 26.92
N GLU A 88 -86.41 33.96 27.81
CA GLU A 88 -85.63 32.78 27.42
C GLU A 88 -86.36 31.92 26.39
N SER A 89 -87.65 31.63 26.62
CA SER A 89 -88.49 30.86 25.70
C SER A 89 -88.61 31.55 24.33
N ALA A 90 -88.73 32.89 24.30
CA ALA A 90 -88.77 33.65 23.06
C ALA A 90 -87.44 33.56 22.28
N PHE A 91 -86.29 33.67 22.96
CA PHE A 91 -84.98 33.47 22.32
C PHE A 91 -84.82 32.05 21.76
N VAL A 92 -85.19 31.04 22.53
CA VAL A 92 -85.15 29.63 22.06
C VAL A 92 -86.06 29.45 20.85
N GLN A 93 -87.25 30.05 20.86
CA GLN A 93 -88.16 29.97 19.71
C GLN A 93 -87.54 30.59 18.44
N VAL A 94 -86.96 31.77 18.53
CA VAL A 94 -86.41 32.48 17.35
C VAL A 94 -85.12 31.85 16.85
N PHE A 95 -84.16 31.58 17.73
CA PHE A 95 -82.81 31.21 17.32
C PHE A 95 -82.59 29.71 17.29
N ARG A 96 -83.30 28.90 18.10
CA ARG A 96 -83.19 27.44 18.05
C ARG A 96 -84.28 26.81 17.19
N ASN A 97 -85.55 27.12 17.44
CA ASN A 97 -86.66 26.42 16.77
C ASN A 97 -86.88 26.90 15.33
N VAL A 98 -86.87 28.22 15.10
CA VAL A 98 -86.89 28.79 13.74
C VAL A 98 -85.50 28.75 13.10
N GLY A 99 -84.44 28.69 13.92
CA GLY A 99 -83.07 28.55 13.45
C GLY A 99 -82.51 29.82 12.81
N LEU A 100 -83.02 31.00 13.16
CA LEU A 100 -82.55 32.27 12.57
C LEU A 100 -81.06 32.48 12.89
N PRO A 101 -80.13 32.56 11.92
CA PRO A 101 -78.70 32.63 12.20
C PRO A 101 -78.29 33.90 12.98
N ILE A 102 -77.65 33.78 14.13
CA ILE A 102 -77.16 34.98 14.84
C ILE A 102 -76.06 35.64 14.01
N SER A 103 -76.07 36.97 13.93
CA SER A 103 -75.11 37.81 13.19
C SER A 103 -73.63 37.41 13.29
N THR A 104 -73.21 36.88 14.43
CA THR A 104 -71.82 36.49 14.71
C THR A 104 -71.45 35.13 14.13
N THR A 105 -72.43 34.30 13.77
CA THR A 105 -72.24 32.93 13.28
C THR A 105 -71.61 32.91 11.87
N PRO A 106 -70.85 31.85 11.54
CA PRO A 106 -70.33 31.64 10.18
C PRO A 106 -71.44 31.68 9.12
N THR A 107 -72.61 31.12 9.45
CA THR A 107 -73.80 31.08 8.61
C THR A 107 -74.35 32.47 8.30
N ALA A 108 -74.52 33.35 9.29
CA ALA A 108 -74.97 34.71 9.06
C ALA A 108 -73.97 35.51 8.21
N LYS A 109 -72.67 35.35 8.46
CA LYS A 109 -71.60 35.97 7.65
C LYS A 109 -71.59 35.48 6.20
N PHE A 110 -71.86 34.19 6.01
CA PHE A 110 -72.01 33.60 4.67
C PHE A 110 -73.20 34.22 3.92
N ILE A 111 -74.38 34.29 4.56
CA ILE A 111 -75.58 34.91 3.98
C ILE A 111 -75.31 36.38 3.63
N GLY A 112 -74.65 37.13 4.52
CA GLY A 112 -74.25 38.51 4.26
C GLY A 112 -73.35 38.66 3.02
N ARG A 113 -72.32 37.80 2.89
CA ARG A 113 -71.44 37.80 1.71
C ARG A 113 -72.20 37.48 0.42
N ILE A 114 -73.12 36.51 0.46
CA ILE A 114 -73.94 36.18 -0.71
C ILE A 114 -74.86 37.35 -1.08
N CYS A 115 -75.38 38.09 -0.10
CA CYS A 115 -76.18 39.29 -0.34
C CYS A 115 -75.36 40.36 -1.08
N GLU A 116 -74.10 40.57 -0.71
CA GLU A 116 -73.18 41.51 -1.36
C GLU A 116 -72.76 41.04 -2.77
N GLU A 117 -72.37 39.76 -2.92
CA GLU A 117 -71.81 39.23 -4.16
C GLU A 117 -72.87 38.90 -5.23
N ARG A 118 -74.06 38.49 -4.81
CA ARG A 118 -75.07 37.85 -5.69
C ARG A 118 -76.47 38.44 -5.54
N GLY A 119 -76.66 39.40 -4.63
CA GLY A 119 -77.90 40.13 -4.45
C GLY A 119 -78.85 39.52 -3.42
N ALA A 120 -79.77 40.37 -2.94
CA ALA A 120 -80.74 40.05 -1.89
C ALA A 120 -81.67 38.85 -2.20
N PRO A 121 -82.14 38.60 -3.44
CA PRO A 121 -82.99 37.45 -3.74
C PRO A 121 -82.29 36.10 -3.52
N VAL A 122 -81.00 36.00 -3.90
CA VAL A 122 -80.21 34.78 -3.72
C VAL A 122 -79.92 34.56 -2.23
N ALA A 123 -79.56 35.62 -1.51
CA ALA A 123 -79.32 35.56 -0.07
C ALA A 123 -80.57 35.19 0.74
N ALA A 124 -81.76 35.68 0.34
CA ALA A 124 -83.03 35.30 0.94
C ALA A 124 -83.31 33.80 0.80
N ALA A 125 -82.99 33.23 -0.37
CA ALA A 125 -83.11 31.81 -0.60
C ALA A 125 -82.08 30.98 0.20
N VAL A 126 -80.86 31.49 0.42
CA VAL A 126 -79.90 30.86 1.35
C VAL A 126 -80.47 30.85 2.76
N LEU A 127 -81.00 31.98 3.23
CA LEU A 127 -81.58 32.08 4.56
C LEU A 127 -82.75 31.10 4.72
N ALA A 128 -83.65 31.03 3.74
CA ALA A 128 -84.78 30.10 3.74
C ALA A 128 -84.35 28.63 3.76
N ALA A 129 -83.26 28.28 3.06
CA ALA A 129 -82.69 26.94 3.07
C ALA A 129 -82.19 26.55 4.46
N VAL A 130 -81.42 27.43 5.09
CA VAL A 130 -80.84 27.20 6.42
C VAL A 130 -81.92 27.15 7.51
N THR A 131 -82.99 27.96 7.41
CA THR A 131 -84.09 27.97 8.39
C THR A 131 -85.20 26.95 8.09
N ASN A 132 -84.99 26.04 7.12
CA ASN A 132 -85.96 25.04 6.67
C ASN A 132 -87.34 25.63 6.25
N GLN A 133 -87.35 26.81 5.62
CA GLN A 133 -88.55 27.52 5.13
C GLN A 133 -88.77 27.32 3.61
N LEU A 134 -88.07 26.37 3.01
CA LEU A 134 -88.14 26.05 1.58
C LEU A 134 -89.53 25.65 1.04
N PRO A 135 -90.41 24.95 1.79
CA PRO A 135 -91.70 24.51 1.25
C PRO A 135 -92.60 25.63 0.72
N ASN A 136 -92.36 26.87 1.16
CA ASN A 136 -93.14 28.05 0.79
C ASN A 136 -92.51 28.86 -0.35
N LEU A 137 -91.40 28.40 -0.92
CA LEU A 137 -90.68 29.08 -2.00
C LEU A 137 -90.89 28.40 -3.35
N ASN A 138 -90.96 29.21 -4.42
CA ASN A 138 -90.96 28.70 -5.78
C ASN A 138 -89.53 28.26 -6.18
N ILE A 139 -89.22 26.98 -5.98
CA ILE A 139 -87.92 26.38 -6.33
C ILE A 139 -87.59 26.39 -7.84
N GLN A 140 -88.56 26.73 -8.70
CA GLN A 140 -88.33 26.91 -10.14
C GLN A 140 -87.70 28.26 -10.46
N GLN A 141 -87.72 29.22 -9.53
CA GLN A 141 -87.05 30.51 -9.70
C GLN A 141 -85.53 30.33 -9.64
N ARG A 142 -84.84 30.85 -10.66
CA ARG A 142 -83.39 30.70 -10.83
C ARG A 142 -82.57 31.17 -9.62
N ASP A 143 -82.97 32.28 -8.99
CA ASP A 143 -82.25 32.82 -7.84
C ASP A 143 -82.49 31.99 -6.57
N VAL A 144 -83.69 31.40 -6.44
CA VAL A 144 -84.03 30.47 -5.36
C VAL A 144 -83.19 29.20 -5.50
N LEU A 145 -83.17 28.58 -6.69
CA LEU A 145 -82.36 27.40 -6.96
C LEU A 145 -80.87 27.63 -6.68
N ARG A 146 -80.34 28.79 -7.06
CA ARG A 146 -78.96 29.19 -6.80
C ARG A 146 -78.67 29.37 -5.32
N GLY A 147 -79.58 30.01 -4.58
CA GLY A 147 -79.45 30.18 -3.13
C GLY A 147 -79.45 28.83 -2.41
N VAL A 148 -80.38 27.95 -2.75
CA VAL A 148 -80.47 26.59 -2.19
C VAL A 148 -79.19 25.79 -2.47
N GLN A 149 -78.67 25.82 -3.70
CA GLN A 149 -77.43 25.14 -4.05
C GLN A 149 -76.23 25.68 -3.25
N LEU A 150 -76.16 27.00 -3.06
CA LEU A 150 -75.08 27.63 -2.28
C LEU A 150 -75.17 27.29 -0.79
N ALA A 151 -76.37 27.19 -0.23
CA ALA A 151 -76.59 26.78 1.16
C ALA A 151 -76.06 25.36 1.41
N TYR A 152 -76.49 24.38 0.61
CA TYR A 152 -76.02 22.99 0.76
C TYR A 152 -74.52 22.84 0.50
N ASN A 153 -73.97 23.57 -0.48
CA ASN A 153 -72.53 23.57 -0.70
C ASN A 153 -71.75 24.15 0.50
N PHE A 154 -72.31 25.14 1.19
CA PHE A 154 -71.71 25.71 2.39
C PHE A 154 -71.75 24.72 3.57
N GLU A 155 -72.87 24.02 3.76
CA GLU A 155 -73.00 22.94 4.77
C GLU A 155 -71.98 21.82 4.54
N GLU A 156 -71.74 21.44 3.29
CA GLU A 156 -70.76 20.41 2.90
C GLU A 156 -69.31 20.93 2.78
N GLY A 157 -69.05 22.21 3.09
CA GLY A 157 -67.71 22.80 3.04
C GLY A 157 -67.13 23.03 1.63
N ILE A 158 -67.98 22.96 0.59
CA ILE A 158 -67.59 23.10 -0.82
C ILE A 158 -67.68 24.57 -1.25
N SER A 159 -66.54 25.24 -1.40
CA SER A 159 -66.53 26.60 -1.96
C SER A 159 -66.64 26.59 -3.51
N PRO A 160 -67.33 27.56 -4.13
CA PRO A 160 -67.46 27.66 -5.59
C PRO A 160 -66.15 27.81 -6.39
N GLY A 161 -65.01 28.04 -5.72
CA GLY A 161 -63.68 28.23 -6.34
C GLY A 161 -62.72 27.03 -6.23
N SER A 162 -63.07 26.01 -5.45
CA SER A 162 -62.18 24.90 -5.08
C SER A 162 -61.68 24.13 -6.32
N ALA A 163 -62.58 23.71 -7.22
CA ALA A 163 -62.23 22.95 -8.41
C ALA A 163 -61.25 23.68 -9.35
N LYS A 164 -61.41 25.00 -9.51
CA LYS A 164 -60.52 25.83 -10.35
C LYS A 164 -59.14 25.98 -9.71
N SER A 165 -59.08 26.13 -8.39
CA SER A 165 -57.82 26.24 -7.65
C SER A 165 -57.02 24.94 -7.68
N SER A 166 -57.67 23.79 -7.50
CA SER A 166 -57.04 22.47 -7.58
C SER A 166 -56.48 22.17 -8.96
N LYS A 167 -57.23 22.52 -10.03
CA LYS A 167 -56.74 22.37 -11.41
C LYS A 167 -55.46 23.19 -11.64
N LYS A 168 -55.44 24.46 -11.21
CA LYS A 168 -54.27 25.33 -11.36
C LYS A 168 -53.05 24.79 -10.60
N ALA A 169 -53.25 24.21 -9.41
CA ALA A 169 -52.18 23.59 -8.64
C ALA A 169 -51.62 22.33 -9.34
N LEU A 170 -52.49 21.50 -9.90
CA LEU A 170 -52.10 20.32 -10.68
C LEU A 170 -51.33 20.68 -11.95
N ASP A 171 -51.77 21.70 -12.70
CA ASP A 171 -51.08 22.16 -13.90
C ASP A 171 -49.68 22.71 -13.55
N ALA A 172 -49.56 23.48 -12.47
CA ALA A 172 -48.28 23.99 -11.99
C ALA A 172 -47.34 22.86 -11.53
N LEU A 173 -47.88 21.85 -10.86
CA LEU A 173 -47.12 20.68 -10.43
C LEU A 173 -46.62 19.85 -11.63
N SER A 174 -47.48 19.63 -12.62
CA SER A 174 -47.15 18.92 -13.86
C SER A 174 -46.01 19.62 -14.62
N ALA A 175 -46.11 20.95 -14.77
CA ALA A 175 -45.05 21.74 -15.41
C ALA A 175 -43.72 21.62 -14.67
N LYS A 176 -43.74 21.77 -13.34
CA LYS A 176 -42.53 21.62 -12.51
C LYS A 176 -41.88 20.24 -12.67
N TYR A 177 -42.67 19.16 -12.62
CA TYR A 177 -42.12 17.81 -12.80
C TYR A 177 -41.57 17.59 -14.22
N GLY A 178 -42.16 18.21 -15.24
CA GLY A 178 -41.63 18.19 -16.60
C GLY A 178 -40.21 18.77 -16.67
N ASP A 179 -40.03 19.96 -16.11
CA ASP A 179 -38.73 20.66 -16.07
C ASP A 179 -37.68 19.89 -15.26
N ASP A 180 -38.08 19.38 -14.08
CA ASP A 180 -37.19 18.58 -13.21
C ASP A 180 -36.73 17.29 -13.92
N ILE A 181 -37.63 16.60 -14.63
CA ILE A 181 -37.29 15.39 -15.40
C ILE A 181 -36.31 15.72 -16.52
N GLU A 182 -36.49 16.84 -17.23
CA GLU A 182 -35.58 17.24 -18.30
C GLU A 182 -34.19 17.60 -17.74
N LEU A 183 -34.14 18.31 -16.62
CA LEU A 183 -32.89 18.64 -15.93
C LEU A 183 -32.14 17.37 -15.50
N LEU A 184 -32.84 16.43 -14.87
CA LEU A 184 -32.26 15.15 -14.45
C LEU A 184 -31.72 14.34 -15.65
N ARG A 185 -32.43 14.34 -16.79
CA ARG A 185 -31.95 13.68 -18.02
C ARG A 185 -30.66 14.33 -18.52
N LYS A 186 -30.58 15.67 -18.55
CA LYS A 186 -29.37 16.38 -18.99
C LYS A 186 -28.19 16.10 -18.06
N GLN A 187 -28.39 16.15 -16.75
CA GLN A 187 -27.36 15.84 -15.76
C GLN A 187 -26.84 14.40 -15.94
N LYS A 188 -27.75 13.43 -16.05
CA LYS A 188 -27.38 12.03 -16.24
C LYS A 188 -26.62 11.79 -17.55
N ALA A 189 -26.96 12.50 -18.62
CA ALA A 189 -26.22 12.40 -19.88
C ALA A 189 -24.77 12.90 -19.74
N VAL A 190 -24.57 14.03 -19.06
CA VAL A 190 -23.23 14.59 -18.78
C VAL A 190 -22.42 13.65 -17.88
N GLU A 191 -23.05 13.08 -16.84
CA GLU A 191 -22.40 12.10 -15.96
C GLU A 191 -21.97 10.84 -16.71
N LEU A 192 -22.82 10.32 -17.61
CA LEU A 192 -22.49 9.16 -18.44
C LEU A 192 -21.28 9.45 -19.34
N GLU A 193 -21.29 10.61 -20.02
CA GLU A 193 -20.18 10.99 -20.90
C GLU A 193 -18.86 11.12 -20.12
N HIS A 194 -18.91 11.72 -18.92
CA HIS A 194 -17.74 11.82 -18.05
C HIS A 194 -17.26 10.44 -17.58
N PHE A 195 -18.18 9.55 -17.21
CA PHE A 195 -17.87 8.19 -16.81
C PHE A 195 -17.21 7.40 -17.95
N GLU A 196 -17.72 7.50 -19.17
CA GLU A 196 -17.13 6.84 -20.35
C GLU A 196 -15.71 7.34 -20.65
N LYS A 197 -15.48 8.66 -20.58
CA LYS A 197 -14.14 9.24 -20.74
C LYS A 197 -13.17 8.74 -19.66
N MET A 198 -13.61 8.69 -18.41
CA MET A 198 -12.81 8.18 -17.30
C MET A 198 -12.48 6.71 -17.47
N LYS A 199 -13.45 5.89 -17.88
CA LYS A 199 -13.26 4.46 -18.18
C LYS A 199 -12.23 4.27 -19.30
N ALA A 200 -12.35 4.99 -20.41
CA ALA A 200 -11.41 4.91 -21.53
C ALA A 200 -9.98 5.31 -21.13
N LYS A 201 -9.84 6.36 -20.29
CA LYS A 201 -8.55 6.79 -19.74
C LYS A 201 -7.94 5.71 -18.85
N HIS A 202 -8.75 5.10 -17.98
CA HIS A 202 -8.33 4.01 -17.10
C HIS A 202 -7.87 2.77 -17.89
N GLU A 203 -8.61 2.35 -18.91
CA GLU A 203 -8.23 1.24 -19.78
C GLU A 203 -6.93 1.51 -20.55
N ARG A 204 -6.71 2.75 -20.99
CA ARG A 204 -5.43 3.14 -21.61
C ARG A 204 -4.27 3.06 -20.60
N TYR A 205 -4.49 3.53 -19.37
CA TYR A 205 -3.49 3.46 -18.31
C TYR A 205 -3.11 2.01 -17.97
N LEU A 206 -4.11 1.13 -17.78
CA LEU A 206 -3.89 -0.30 -17.53
C LEU A 206 -3.09 -0.96 -18.64
N ARG A 207 -3.39 -0.67 -19.91
CA ARG A 207 -2.63 -1.21 -21.05
C ARG A 207 -1.16 -0.74 -21.07
N ILE A 208 -0.90 0.53 -20.72
CA ILE A 208 0.46 1.07 -20.62
C ILE A 208 1.21 0.36 -19.50
N MET A 209 0.59 0.26 -18.31
CA MET A 209 1.19 -0.39 -17.15
C MET A 209 1.49 -1.88 -17.42
N GLN A 210 0.58 -2.59 -18.08
CA GLN A 210 0.78 -4.00 -18.42
C GLN A 210 1.94 -4.17 -19.42
N LYS A 211 2.04 -3.31 -20.44
CA LYS A 211 3.17 -3.32 -21.39
C LYS A 211 4.49 -2.94 -20.72
N PHE A 212 4.47 -2.00 -19.78
CA PHE A 212 5.66 -1.60 -19.02
C PHE A 212 6.12 -2.74 -18.11
N ALA A 213 5.20 -3.34 -17.35
CA ALA A 213 5.49 -4.45 -16.46
C ALA A 213 6.05 -5.66 -17.21
N SER A 214 5.47 -6.03 -18.36
CA SER A 214 5.98 -7.15 -19.15
C SER A 214 7.35 -6.89 -19.75
N ARG A 215 7.62 -5.67 -20.25
CA ARG A 215 8.97 -5.29 -20.71
C ARG A 215 9.97 -5.28 -19.57
N TYR A 216 9.60 -4.73 -18.42
CA TYR A 216 10.46 -4.68 -17.25
C TYR A 216 10.81 -6.09 -16.76
N ALA A 217 9.82 -6.97 -16.65
CA ALA A 217 10.03 -8.36 -16.25
C ALA A 217 10.95 -9.10 -17.22
N LYS A 218 10.71 -8.96 -18.54
CA LYS A 218 11.55 -9.58 -19.57
C LYS A 218 12.99 -9.07 -19.52
N ASN A 219 13.18 -7.75 -19.48
CA ASN A 219 14.52 -7.15 -19.42
C ASN A 219 15.26 -7.53 -18.14
N PHE A 220 14.55 -7.59 -17.00
CA PHE A 220 15.13 -8.02 -15.73
C PHE A 220 15.55 -9.50 -15.77
N GLU A 221 14.70 -10.37 -16.33
CA GLU A 221 15.03 -11.78 -16.48
C GLU A 221 16.22 -12.01 -17.42
N GLU A 222 16.28 -11.31 -18.55
CA GLU A 222 17.41 -11.37 -19.48
C GLU A 222 18.70 -10.86 -18.83
N ALA A 223 18.66 -9.71 -18.15
CA ALA A 223 19.82 -9.17 -17.44
C ALA A 223 20.30 -10.11 -16.32
N LYS A 224 19.38 -10.71 -15.56
CA LYS A 224 19.72 -11.67 -14.52
C LYS A 224 20.28 -12.97 -15.08
N ARG A 225 19.70 -13.51 -16.15
CA ARG A 225 20.23 -14.69 -16.84
C ARG A 225 21.64 -14.44 -17.38
N ALA A 226 21.89 -13.26 -17.97
CA ALA A 226 23.21 -12.87 -18.45
C ALA A 226 24.23 -12.84 -17.28
N GLN A 227 23.91 -12.13 -16.19
CA GLN A 227 24.78 -12.07 -15.00
C GLN A 227 25.07 -13.46 -14.40
N ILE A 228 24.05 -14.32 -14.28
CA ILE A 228 24.23 -15.68 -13.75
C ILE A 228 25.10 -16.52 -14.69
N THR A 229 24.89 -16.42 -15.99
CA THR A 229 25.66 -17.16 -16.99
C THR A 229 27.13 -16.73 -16.98
N GLU A 230 27.38 -15.42 -16.91
CA GLU A 230 28.73 -14.85 -16.79
C GLU A 230 29.41 -15.32 -15.50
N ALA A 231 28.74 -15.23 -14.35
CA ALA A 231 29.29 -15.71 -13.08
C ALA A 231 29.59 -17.22 -13.08
N ILE A 232 28.75 -18.04 -13.72
CA ILE A 232 29.00 -19.48 -13.87
C ILE A 232 30.22 -19.72 -14.77
N GLN A 233 30.37 -18.96 -15.86
CA GLN A 233 31.52 -19.08 -16.75
C GLN A 233 32.82 -18.67 -16.04
N GLU A 234 32.81 -17.56 -15.31
CA GLU A 234 33.95 -17.11 -14.50
C GLU A 234 34.31 -18.15 -13.43
N PHE A 235 33.31 -18.67 -12.70
CA PHE A 235 33.53 -19.71 -11.71
C PHE A 235 34.16 -20.97 -12.31
N LYS A 236 33.66 -21.43 -13.47
CA LYS A 236 34.24 -22.58 -14.18
C LYS A 236 35.67 -22.30 -14.64
N ALA A 237 35.97 -21.09 -15.10
CA ALA A 237 37.33 -20.71 -15.49
C ALA A 237 38.28 -20.74 -14.28
N VAL A 238 37.87 -20.15 -13.16
CA VAL A 238 38.64 -20.19 -11.89
C VAL A 238 38.84 -21.62 -11.41
N GLN A 239 37.81 -22.46 -11.45
CA GLN A 239 37.91 -23.87 -11.07
C GLN A 239 38.92 -24.61 -11.96
N ALA A 240 38.87 -24.43 -13.28
CA ALA A 240 39.80 -25.06 -14.20
C ALA A 240 41.26 -24.64 -13.94
N THR A 241 41.51 -23.34 -13.72
CA THR A 241 42.84 -22.82 -13.36
C THR A 241 43.31 -23.39 -12.02
N TYR A 242 42.42 -23.50 -11.02
CA TYR A 242 42.77 -24.07 -9.72
C TYR A 242 43.09 -25.58 -9.80
N GLU A 243 42.31 -26.35 -10.56
CA GLU A 243 42.58 -27.77 -10.80
C GLU A 243 43.93 -27.99 -11.52
N GLU A 244 44.26 -27.13 -12.49
CA GLU A 244 45.56 -27.15 -13.16
C GLU A 244 46.71 -26.81 -12.20
N PHE A 245 46.54 -25.79 -11.36
CA PHE A 245 47.48 -25.44 -10.30
C PHE A 245 47.74 -26.62 -9.36
N MET A 246 46.69 -27.30 -8.91
CA MET A 246 46.80 -28.44 -8.01
C MET A 246 47.55 -29.64 -8.64
N LYS A 247 47.40 -29.87 -9.96
CA LYS A 247 48.13 -30.96 -10.66
C LYS A 247 49.64 -30.74 -10.70
N ILE A 248 50.10 -29.49 -10.75
CA ILE A 248 51.53 -29.15 -10.89
C ILE A 248 52.19 -28.94 -9.53
N LYS A 249 51.43 -28.54 -8.50
CA LYS A 249 51.95 -28.34 -7.14
C LYS A 249 52.57 -29.61 -6.55
N ALA A 250 51.92 -30.76 -6.67
CA ALA A 250 52.43 -32.01 -6.10
C ALA A 250 53.82 -32.41 -6.66
N PRO A 251 54.08 -32.35 -7.98
CA PRO A 251 55.43 -32.49 -8.54
C PRO A 251 56.44 -31.46 -8.03
N VAL A 252 56.06 -30.18 -7.89
CA VAL A 252 56.96 -29.12 -7.37
C VAL A 252 57.38 -29.43 -5.93
N ASP A 253 56.43 -29.81 -5.08
CA ASP A 253 56.70 -30.17 -3.69
C ASP A 253 57.61 -31.41 -3.61
N TYR A 254 57.35 -32.43 -4.43
CA TYR A 254 58.22 -33.61 -4.53
C TYR A 254 59.67 -33.25 -4.87
N TRP A 255 59.90 -32.42 -5.90
CA TRP A 255 61.26 -32.05 -6.31
C TRP A 255 61.96 -31.15 -5.29
N ARG A 256 61.24 -30.28 -4.58
CA ARG A 256 61.79 -29.50 -3.47
C ARG A 256 62.22 -30.40 -2.31
N ASP A 257 61.40 -31.37 -1.96
CA ASP A 257 61.74 -32.36 -0.93
C ASP A 257 62.95 -33.20 -1.35
N LYS A 258 63.02 -33.60 -2.63
CA LYS A 258 64.17 -34.33 -3.17
C LYS A 258 65.45 -33.49 -3.18
N ALA A 259 65.37 -32.22 -3.57
CA ALA A 259 66.49 -31.29 -3.51
C ALA A 259 67.01 -31.12 -2.08
N LYS A 260 66.09 -31.02 -1.11
CA LYS A 260 66.44 -30.95 0.31
C LYS A 260 67.17 -32.21 0.79
N GLN A 261 66.65 -33.40 0.44
CA GLN A 261 67.30 -34.67 0.79
C GLN A 261 68.73 -34.74 0.25
N HIS A 262 68.93 -34.48 -1.04
CA HIS A 262 70.27 -34.49 -1.65
C HIS A 262 71.19 -33.42 -1.04
N ARG A 263 70.66 -32.22 -0.72
CA ARG A 263 71.42 -31.16 -0.06
C ARG A 263 71.88 -31.58 1.34
N ASP A 264 71.03 -32.30 2.08
CA ASP A 264 71.38 -32.81 3.40
C ASP A 264 72.40 -33.96 3.32
N THR A 265 72.26 -34.87 2.36
CA THR A 265 73.27 -35.90 2.06
C THR A 265 74.61 -35.26 1.65
N ALA A 266 74.61 -34.24 0.81
CA ALA A 266 75.81 -33.50 0.44
C ALA A 266 76.48 -32.84 1.66
N LYS A 267 75.71 -32.24 2.59
CA LYS A 267 76.26 -31.72 3.85
C LYS A 267 76.90 -32.84 4.68
N ASN A 268 76.31 -34.04 4.70
CA ASN A 268 76.90 -35.18 5.40
C ASN A 268 78.23 -35.60 4.76
N HIS A 269 78.32 -35.72 3.43
CA HIS A 269 79.58 -36.01 2.73
C HIS A 269 80.63 -34.91 2.93
N ARG A 270 80.22 -33.63 2.95
CA ARG A 270 81.12 -32.51 3.26
C ARG A 270 81.66 -32.63 4.69
N THR A 271 80.80 -32.95 5.65
CA THR A 271 81.20 -33.12 7.05
C THR A 271 82.14 -34.32 7.20
N LEU A 272 81.83 -35.44 6.52
CA LEU A 272 82.69 -36.61 6.44
C LEU A 272 84.06 -36.28 5.83
N LEU A 273 84.11 -35.50 4.75
CA LEU A 273 85.35 -35.07 4.12
C LEU A 273 86.21 -34.24 5.08
N LEU A 274 85.61 -33.32 5.82
CA LEU A 274 86.33 -32.49 6.81
C LEU A 274 86.93 -33.34 7.93
N TRP A 275 86.15 -34.26 8.51
CA TRP A 275 86.66 -35.19 9.52
C TRP A 275 87.73 -36.13 8.98
N PHE A 276 87.52 -36.68 7.78
CA PHE A 276 88.50 -37.51 7.09
C PHE A 276 89.80 -36.74 6.86
N ALA A 277 89.74 -35.50 6.38
CA ALA A 277 90.92 -34.67 6.13
C ALA A 277 91.74 -34.41 7.40
N VAL A 278 91.08 -34.13 8.54
CA VAL A 278 91.76 -33.94 9.83
C VAL A 278 92.39 -35.26 10.30
N ILE A 279 91.61 -36.34 10.37
CA ILE A 279 92.06 -37.63 10.91
C ILE A 279 93.13 -38.26 10.02
N ALA A 280 92.88 -38.35 8.71
CA ALA A 280 93.82 -38.92 7.75
C ALA A 280 95.06 -38.03 7.61
N GLY A 281 94.93 -36.71 7.68
CA GLY A 281 96.05 -35.77 7.66
C GLY A 281 96.98 -35.97 8.85
N VAL A 282 96.45 -36.00 10.07
CA VAL A 282 97.22 -36.28 11.29
C VAL A 282 97.84 -37.68 11.24
N SER A 283 97.06 -38.69 10.83
CA SER A 283 97.56 -40.08 10.72
C SER A 283 98.68 -40.22 9.69
N LEU A 284 98.57 -39.53 8.55
CA LEU A 284 99.59 -39.51 7.51
C LEU A 284 100.86 -38.82 8.01
N LEU A 285 100.74 -37.67 8.70
CA LEU A 285 101.89 -36.97 9.29
C LEU A 285 102.62 -37.85 10.32
N ILE A 286 101.88 -38.51 11.22
CA ILE A 286 102.46 -39.46 12.18
C ILE A 286 103.12 -40.63 11.46
N GLY A 287 102.44 -41.24 10.48
CA GLY A 287 102.96 -42.37 9.71
C GLY A 287 104.25 -42.02 8.96
N LEU A 288 104.30 -40.88 8.27
CA LEU A 288 105.48 -40.38 7.57
C LEU A 288 106.61 -40.03 8.56
N PHE A 289 106.29 -39.44 9.72
CA PHE A 289 107.26 -39.19 10.77
C PHE A 289 107.89 -40.49 11.29
N LEU A 290 107.10 -41.53 11.55
CA LEU A 290 107.59 -42.84 11.99
C LEU A 290 108.43 -43.55 10.93
N ILE A 291 108.06 -43.45 9.65
CA ILE A 291 108.84 -43.99 8.53
C ILE A 291 110.17 -43.25 8.42
N SER A 292 110.13 -41.91 8.50
CA SER A 292 111.33 -41.05 8.44
C SER A 292 112.25 -41.30 9.62
N SER A 293 111.73 -41.38 10.85
CA SER A 293 112.51 -41.67 12.05
C SER A 293 113.14 -43.06 11.98
N LYS A 294 112.42 -44.09 11.51
CA LYS A 294 112.98 -45.42 11.29
C LYS A 294 114.08 -45.41 10.22
N ALA A 295 113.89 -44.68 9.12
CA ALA A 295 114.90 -44.54 8.08
C ALA A 295 116.18 -43.88 8.62
N ILE A 296 116.07 -42.78 9.37
CA ILE A 296 117.23 -42.09 9.97
C ILE A 296 117.97 -43.00 10.95
N ASN A 297 117.26 -43.63 11.90
CA ASN A 297 117.88 -44.54 12.88
C ASN A 297 118.61 -45.71 12.21
N LEU A 298 118.03 -46.28 11.15
CA LEU A 298 118.63 -47.37 10.39
C LEU A 298 119.87 -46.92 9.61
N ALA A 299 119.89 -45.68 9.10
CA ALA A 299 121.05 -45.09 8.44
C ALA A 299 122.20 -44.80 9.43
N GLU A 300 121.89 -44.41 10.68
CA GLU A 300 122.88 -44.13 11.71
C GLU A 300 123.52 -45.40 12.32
N GLN A 301 122.75 -46.48 12.48
CA GLN A 301 123.21 -47.68 13.21
C GLN A 301 124.05 -48.67 12.39
N THR A 302 124.11 -48.58 11.05
CA THR A 302 124.85 -49.56 10.23
C THR A 302 125.31 -48.98 8.90
N SER A 303 126.64 -48.90 8.68
CA SER A 303 127.26 -48.36 7.45
C SER A 303 127.08 -49.22 6.19
N SER A 304 126.40 -50.38 6.25
CA SER A 304 126.27 -51.34 5.16
C SER A 304 124.85 -51.92 4.98
N GLN A 305 123.80 -51.12 5.20
CA GLN A 305 122.42 -51.55 4.90
C GLN A 305 122.17 -51.53 3.38
N PRO A 306 121.42 -52.50 2.81
CA PRO A 306 121.12 -52.51 1.39
C PRO A 306 120.28 -51.28 1.01
N PRO A 307 120.63 -50.52 -0.05
CA PRO A 307 119.85 -49.36 -0.51
C PRO A 307 118.37 -49.65 -0.76
N ALA A 308 118.05 -50.91 -1.07
CA ALA A 308 116.69 -51.41 -1.25
C ALA A 308 115.78 -51.14 -0.05
N LEU A 309 116.29 -51.13 1.20
CA LEU A 309 115.46 -50.96 2.39
C LEU A 309 114.92 -49.53 2.53
N PHE A 310 115.72 -48.52 2.17
CA PHE A 310 115.28 -47.11 2.12
C PHE A 310 114.28 -46.88 1.00
N VAL A 311 114.46 -47.55 -0.14
CA VAL A 311 113.51 -47.52 -1.25
C VAL A 311 112.16 -48.12 -0.86
N ILE A 312 112.15 -49.23 -0.12
CA ILE A 312 110.92 -49.85 0.39
C ILE A 312 110.20 -48.91 1.38
N LEU A 313 110.90 -48.29 2.32
CA LEU A 313 110.32 -47.34 3.27
C LEU A 313 109.73 -46.11 2.56
N GLY A 314 110.45 -45.56 1.58
CA GLY A 314 109.94 -44.48 0.72
C GLY A 314 108.72 -44.91 -0.09
N ALA A 315 108.74 -46.11 -0.68
CA ALA A 315 107.62 -46.66 -1.44
C ALA A 315 106.37 -46.83 -0.57
N ILE A 316 106.51 -47.30 0.68
CA ILE A 316 105.40 -47.38 1.65
C ILE A 316 104.81 -45.99 1.91
N GLY A 317 105.65 -44.97 2.10
CA GLY A 317 105.19 -43.58 2.28
C GLY A 317 104.41 -43.03 1.07
N VAL A 318 104.88 -43.33 -0.15
CA VAL A 318 104.19 -42.95 -1.40
C VAL A 318 102.85 -43.69 -1.53
N VAL A 319 102.80 -44.99 -1.29
CA VAL A 319 101.56 -45.78 -1.33
C VAL A 319 100.55 -45.27 -0.30
N MET A 320 100.99 -45.00 0.94
CA MET A 320 100.14 -44.45 2.01
C MET A 320 99.54 -43.10 1.61
N THR A 321 100.37 -42.18 1.12
CA THR A 321 99.93 -40.86 0.66
C THR A 321 98.93 -40.99 -0.50
N THR A 322 99.24 -41.83 -1.49
CA THR A 322 98.39 -42.08 -2.66
C THR A 322 97.02 -42.64 -2.25
N MET A 323 96.98 -43.57 -1.29
CA MET A 323 95.73 -44.16 -0.79
C MET A 323 94.84 -43.12 -0.10
N VAL A 324 95.43 -42.22 0.71
CA VAL A 324 94.69 -41.13 1.36
C VAL A 324 94.09 -40.16 0.33
N PHE A 325 94.87 -39.75 -0.67
CA PHE A 325 94.38 -38.87 -1.74
C PHE A 325 93.30 -39.56 -2.59
N TRP A 326 93.45 -40.86 -2.87
CA TRP A 326 92.44 -41.63 -3.59
C TRP A 326 91.11 -41.71 -2.82
N ALA A 327 91.16 -41.98 -1.51
CA ALA A 327 89.97 -41.98 -0.66
C ALA A 327 89.33 -40.59 -0.53
N ALA A 328 90.12 -39.52 -0.39
CA ALA A 328 89.62 -38.15 -0.39
C ALA A 328 88.92 -37.82 -1.72
N ARG A 329 89.51 -38.21 -2.86
CA ARG A 329 88.91 -38.03 -4.20
C ARG A 329 87.55 -38.72 -4.30
N LEU A 330 87.40 -39.92 -3.74
CA LEU A 330 86.13 -40.64 -3.73
C LEU A 330 85.06 -39.89 -2.93
N ILE A 331 85.40 -39.38 -1.74
CA ILE A 331 84.45 -38.61 -0.90
C ILE A 331 84.05 -37.30 -1.58
N VAL A 332 85.00 -36.59 -2.21
CA VAL A 332 84.72 -35.36 -2.98
C VAL A 332 83.76 -35.67 -4.14
N ARG A 333 83.95 -36.79 -4.85
CA ARG A 333 83.04 -37.21 -5.93
C ARG A 333 81.62 -37.46 -5.42
N LEU A 334 81.48 -38.15 -4.29
CA LEU A 334 80.16 -38.38 -3.67
C LEU A 334 79.49 -37.07 -3.25
N PHE A 335 80.26 -36.14 -2.66
CA PHE A 335 79.77 -34.80 -2.34
C PHE A 335 79.29 -34.05 -3.59
N MET A 336 80.11 -34.02 -4.65
CA MET A 336 79.77 -33.32 -5.88
C MET A 336 78.54 -33.92 -6.56
N SER A 337 78.39 -35.25 -6.54
CA SER A 337 77.21 -35.92 -7.10
C SER A 337 75.93 -35.50 -6.38
N GLU A 338 75.89 -35.63 -5.05
CA GLU A 338 74.73 -35.22 -4.24
C GLU A 338 74.45 -33.72 -4.35
N HIS A 339 75.50 -32.89 -4.46
CA HIS A 339 75.34 -31.45 -4.67
C HIS A 339 74.72 -31.13 -6.05
N HIS A 340 75.18 -31.77 -7.12
CA HIS A 340 74.60 -31.61 -8.45
C HIS A 340 73.17 -32.13 -8.54
N LEU A 341 72.87 -33.27 -7.89
CA LEU A 341 71.51 -33.81 -7.80
C LEU A 341 70.57 -32.85 -7.05
N ALA A 342 71.05 -32.18 -6.00
CA ALA A 342 70.29 -31.16 -5.30
C ALA A 342 69.97 -29.95 -6.20
N ILE A 343 70.95 -29.45 -6.96
CA ILE A 343 70.77 -28.34 -7.90
C ILE A 343 69.81 -28.74 -9.03
N ASP A 344 69.97 -29.92 -9.64
CA ASP A 344 69.08 -30.39 -10.71
C ASP A 344 67.62 -30.50 -10.22
N ALA A 345 67.39 -31.02 -9.01
CA ALA A 345 66.05 -31.09 -8.42
C ALA A 345 65.46 -29.69 -8.13
N GLU A 346 66.28 -28.73 -7.69
CA GLU A 346 65.86 -27.35 -7.45
C GLU A 346 65.57 -26.60 -8.77
N GLU A 347 66.36 -26.83 -9.81
CA GLU A 347 66.12 -26.33 -11.17
C GLU A 347 64.79 -26.86 -11.70
N ARG A 348 64.51 -28.17 -11.54
CA ARG A 348 63.22 -28.78 -11.94
C ARG A 348 62.04 -28.16 -11.19
N ALA A 349 62.15 -27.99 -9.88
CA ALA A 349 61.11 -27.33 -9.09
C ALA A 349 60.87 -25.87 -9.55
N THR A 350 61.93 -25.14 -9.85
CA THR A 350 61.87 -23.75 -10.31
C THR A 350 61.27 -23.64 -11.71
N MET A 351 61.66 -24.52 -12.64
CA MET A 351 61.08 -24.58 -13.99
C MET A 351 59.57 -24.88 -13.95
N ALA A 352 59.15 -25.88 -13.16
CA ALA A 352 57.74 -26.22 -13.00
C ALA A 352 56.93 -25.07 -12.36
N MET A 353 57.49 -24.39 -11.35
CA MET A 353 56.86 -23.21 -10.74
C MET A 353 56.79 -22.01 -11.70
N THR A 354 57.83 -21.81 -12.52
CA THR A 354 57.87 -20.72 -13.51
C THR A 354 56.83 -20.94 -14.60
N TYR A 355 56.70 -22.17 -15.11
CA TYR A 355 55.63 -22.53 -16.03
C TYR A 355 54.25 -22.24 -15.43
N LEU A 356 54.04 -22.61 -14.17
CA LEU A 356 52.77 -22.35 -13.46
C LEU A 356 52.46 -20.85 -13.34
N ALA A 357 53.46 -20.02 -13.04
CA ALA A 357 53.30 -18.57 -12.99
C ALA A 357 53.03 -17.95 -14.37
N LEU A 358 53.52 -18.56 -15.45
CA LEU A 358 53.27 -18.12 -16.82
C LEU A 358 51.89 -18.56 -17.32
N THR A 359 51.41 -19.76 -16.97
CA THR A 359 50.05 -20.20 -17.33
C THR A 359 48.98 -19.37 -16.62
N GLU A 360 49.20 -19.00 -15.34
CA GLU A 360 48.29 -18.11 -14.58
C GLU A 360 48.13 -16.73 -15.26
N LYS A 361 49.21 -16.16 -15.81
CA LYS A 361 49.19 -14.85 -16.49
C LYS A 361 48.79 -14.93 -17.97
N LYS A 362 48.25 -16.07 -18.45
CA LYS A 362 47.96 -16.35 -19.88
C LYS A 362 49.18 -16.19 -20.81
N GLY A 363 50.39 -16.36 -20.28
CA GLY A 363 51.65 -16.16 -21.00
C GLY A 363 52.24 -17.43 -21.61
N ALA A 364 51.67 -18.61 -21.35
CA ALA A 364 52.15 -19.89 -21.88
C ALA A 364 51.00 -20.66 -22.56
N GLU A 365 51.21 -21.10 -23.80
CA GLU A 365 50.29 -21.92 -24.57
C GLU A 365 50.55 -23.42 -24.33
N GLU A 366 49.63 -24.29 -24.74
CA GLU A 366 49.77 -25.75 -24.61
C GLU A 366 51.01 -26.30 -25.35
N LYS A 367 51.48 -25.60 -26.39
CA LYS A 367 52.75 -25.87 -27.08
C LYS A 367 53.99 -25.71 -26.18
N ASP A 368 53.93 -24.80 -25.20
CA ASP A 368 55.03 -24.53 -24.27
C ASP A 368 55.10 -25.60 -23.17
N ARG A 369 53.99 -26.31 -22.92
CA ARG A 369 53.92 -27.45 -22.00
C ARG A 369 54.88 -28.57 -22.42
N ALA A 370 54.95 -28.88 -23.72
CA ALA A 370 55.83 -29.93 -24.22
C ALA A 370 57.32 -29.57 -24.02
N ILE A 371 57.68 -28.29 -24.20
CA ILE A 371 59.04 -27.79 -24.00
C ILE A 371 59.43 -27.88 -22.52
N VAL A 372 58.55 -27.45 -21.61
CA VAL A 372 58.79 -27.53 -20.17
C VAL A 372 58.87 -28.98 -19.69
N LEU A 373 58.00 -29.87 -20.17
CA LEU A 373 58.05 -31.29 -19.83
C LEU A 373 59.34 -31.94 -20.36
N ALA A 374 59.79 -31.60 -21.57
CA ALA A 374 61.06 -32.09 -22.11
C ALA A 374 62.26 -31.63 -21.26
N ALA A 375 62.25 -30.39 -20.77
CA ALA A 375 63.27 -29.88 -19.86
C ALA A 375 63.22 -30.57 -18.49
N LEU A 376 62.03 -30.82 -17.94
CA LEU A 376 61.83 -31.49 -16.64
C LEU A 376 62.19 -32.98 -16.66
N PHE A 377 62.02 -33.66 -17.78
CA PHE A 377 62.33 -35.09 -17.95
C PHE A 377 63.72 -35.36 -18.53
N ARG A 378 64.59 -34.34 -18.65
CA ARG A 378 65.97 -34.58 -19.09
C ARG A 378 66.66 -35.60 -18.16
N PRO A 379 67.49 -36.52 -18.68
CA PRO A 379 68.29 -37.39 -17.85
C PRO A 379 69.25 -36.56 -17.00
N THR A 380 69.35 -36.88 -15.71
CA THR A 380 70.32 -36.21 -14.83
C THR A 380 71.71 -36.72 -15.15
N THR A 381 72.63 -35.81 -15.47
CA THR A 381 74.06 -36.14 -15.56
C THR A 381 74.64 -36.11 -14.16
N ASP A 382 74.71 -37.25 -13.47
CA ASP A 382 75.63 -37.34 -12.35
C ASP A 382 77.05 -37.28 -12.92
N GLY A 383 77.93 -36.48 -12.32
CA GLY A 383 79.30 -36.30 -12.82
C GLY A 383 80.18 -37.54 -12.61
N ILE A 384 79.62 -38.70 -12.24
CA ILE A 384 80.39 -39.87 -11.79
C ILE A 384 80.84 -40.71 -13.00
N VAL A 385 80.05 -40.81 -14.07
CA VAL A 385 80.29 -41.79 -15.15
C VAL A 385 81.36 -41.37 -16.18
N LYS A 386 81.76 -40.09 -16.26
CA LYS A 386 82.68 -39.62 -17.32
C LYS A 386 84.17 -39.60 -16.96
N ASP A 387 84.54 -39.63 -15.67
CA ASP A 387 85.93 -39.40 -15.23
C ASP A 387 86.67 -40.68 -14.78
N ASP A 388 86.29 -41.86 -15.27
CA ASP A 388 86.95 -43.14 -14.93
C ASP A 388 88.26 -43.41 -15.69
N ALA A 389 88.78 -42.43 -16.44
CA ALA A 389 90.15 -42.48 -16.92
C ALA A 389 91.11 -42.23 -15.73
N ALA A 390 91.77 -43.30 -15.28
CA ALA A 390 92.87 -43.22 -14.34
C ALA A 390 93.97 -42.25 -14.87
N PRO A 391 94.73 -41.57 -13.98
CA PRO A 391 95.86 -40.75 -14.42
C PRO A 391 96.84 -41.61 -15.24
N ASP A 392 97.25 -41.12 -16.41
CA ASP A 392 98.16 -41.78 -17.37
C ASP A 392 99.62 -41.83 -16.85
N LEU A 393 99.79 -42.38 -15.65
CA LEU A 393 101.06 -42.58 -14.95
C LEU A 393 101.39 -44.07 -14.79
N GLY A 394 100.82 -44.92 -15.65
CA GLY A 394 101.21 -46.33 -15.74
C GLY A 394 102.52 -46.50 -16.51
N PRO A 395 103.27 -47.59 -16.29
CA PRO A 395 104.50 -47.88 -17.04
C PRO A 395 104.31 -47.88 -18.58
N ALA A 396 103.08 -48.15 -19.05
CA ALA A 396 102.69 -48.05 -20.46
C ALA A 396 102.72 -46.61 -21.01
N GLY A 397 102.33 -45.60 -20.22
CA GLY A 397 102.35 -44.18 -20.63
C GLY A 397 103.75 -43.57 -20.62
N ILE A 398 104.68 -44.15 -19.86
CA ILE A 398 106.11 -43.80 -19.89
C ILE A 398 106.79 -44.45 -21.11
N LEU A 399 106.42 -45.70 -21.44
CA LEU A 399 106.91 -46.41 -22.64
C LEU A 399 106.47 -45.75 -23.95
N SER A 400 105.23 -45.26 -24.04
CA SER A 400 104.74 -44.57 -25.23
C SER A 400 105.50 -43.28 -25.52
N LYS A 401 105.81 -42.46 -24.50
CA LYS A 401 106.60 -41.23 -24.65
C LYS A 401 108.07 -41.44 -25.03
N VAL A 402 108.65 -42.59 -24.67
CA VAL A 402 110.03 -42.95 -25.08
C VAL A 402 110.07 -43.45 -26.53
N LEU A 403 109.00 -44.10 -27.00
CA LEU A 403 108.84 -44.51 -28.39
C LEU A 403 108.49 -43.35 -29.33
N GLU A 404 107.85 -42.29 -28.84
CA GLU A 404 107.47 -41.11 -29.62
C GLU A 404 108.65 -40.14 -29.89
N LYS A 405 109.83 -40.38 -29.31
CA LYS A 405 111.02 -39.51 -29.44
C LYS A 405 112.19 -40.15 -30.22
N ARG A 406 111.89 -41.09 -31.10
CA ARG A 406 112.74 -41.52 -32.23
C ARG A 406 112.04 -41.21 -33.53
#